data_AF-A0A6L9ZLD2-F1
#
_entry.id   AF-A0A6L9ZLD2-F1
#
_cell.length_a   1.000
_cell.length_b   1.000
_cell.length_c   1.000
_cell.angle_alpha   90.00
_cell.angle_beta   90.00
_cell.angle_gamma   90.00
#
_symmetry.space_group_name_H-M   'P 1'
#
loop_
_entity.id
_entity.type
_entity.pdbx_description
1 polymer ?
#
loop_
_entity_poly.entity_id
_entity_poly.type
_entity_poly.pdbx_seq_one_letter_code
_entity_poly.pdbx_strand_id
1 'polypeptide(L)' 'MNYWLMKSEPQVYSITDLEKEGKTIWDGVRNYQARNFL' A
#
# COMPACT_ATOMS: atom_id res chain seq x y z
N MET A 1 -14.05 14.38 0.83
CA MET A 1 -12.66 13.91 0.65
C MET A 1 -12.57 12.57 1.35
N ASN A 2 -12.13 11.51 0.67
CA ASN A 2 -12.01 10.19 1.29
C ASN A 2 -10.54 9.99 1.69
N TYR A 3 -10.32 9.48 2.90
CA TYR A 3 -8.99 9.20 3.43
C TYR A 3 -8.86 7.70 3.69
N TRP A 4 -7.68 7.15 3.43
CA TRP A 4 -7.40 5.72 3.54
C TRP A 4 -6.11 5.51 4.31
N LEU A 5 -6.01 4.36 4.98
CA LEU A 5 -4.80 3.91 5.65
C LEU A 5 -4.44 2.53 5.10
N MET A 6 -3.32 2.45 4.38
CA MET A 6 -2.78 1.20 3.87
C MET A 6 -1.67 0.69 4.78
N LYS A 7 -1.56 -0.64 4.92
CA LYS A 7 -0.53 -1.28 5.74
C LYS A 7 0.43 -2.02 4.82
N SER A 8 1.73 -1.85 5.06
CA SER A 8 2.81 -2.63 4.45
C SER A 8 3.76 -3.11 5.53
N GLU A 9 4.38 -4.27 5.32
CA GLU A 9 5.45 -4.75 6.18
C GLU A 9 6.76 -4.04 5.81
N PRO A 10 7.46 -3.39 6.77
CA PRO A 10 8.66 -2.60 6.48
C PRO A 10 9.82 -3.40 5.89
N GLN A 11 9.84 -4.72 6.08
CA GLN A 11 10.87 -5.61 5.52
C GLN A 11 10.59 -5.97 4.06
N VAL A 12 9.35 -5.83 3.60
CA VAL A 12 8.93 -6.15 2.23
C VAL A 12 8.87 -4.87 1.39
N TYR A 13 8.19 -3.84 1.91
CA TYR A 13 8.11 -2.54 1.25
C TYR A 13 7.91 -1.44 2.29
N SER A 14 8.95 -0.65 2.52
CA SER A 14 8.95 0.42 3.52
C SER A 14 8.52 1.76 2.92
N ILE A 15 8.18 2.71 3.79
CA ILE A 15 7.92 4.08 3.37
C ILE A 15 9.16 4.73 2.72
N THR A 16 10.37 4.31 3.11
CA THR A 16 11.61 4.84 2.52
C THR A 16 11.85 4.32 1.11
N ASP A 17 11.34 3.13 0.78
CA ASP A 17 11.40 2.61 -0.59
C ASP A 17 10.42 3.38 -1.47
N LEU A 18 9.22 3.67 -0.96
CA LEU A 18 8.25 4.51 -1.64
C LEU A 18 8.75 5.94 -1.86
N GLU A 19 9.45 6.53 -0.88
CA GLU A 19 10.04 7.86 -1.01
C GLU A 19 11.11 7.91 -2.11
N LYS A 20 11.91 6.84 -2.27
CA LYS A 20 12.93 6.74 -3.32
C LYS A 20 12.34 6.53 -4.71
N GLU A 21 11.30 5.69 -4.82
CA GLU A 21 10.67 5.35 -6.10
C GLU A 21 9.69 6.43 -6.58
N GLY A 22 9.09 7.18 -5.64
CA GLY A 22 8.13 8.24 -5.89
C GLY A 22 6.73 7.76 -6.33
N LYS A 23 6.62 6.58 -6.96
CA LYS A 23 5.37 5.90 -7.29
C LYS A 23 5.55 4.39 -7.27
N THR A 24 4.53 3.68 -6.80
CA THR A 24 4.50 2.22 -6.80
C THR A 24 3.09 1.70 -7.10
N ILE A 25 2.99 0.41 -7.40
CA ILE A 25 1.72 -0.30 -7.51
C ILE A 25 1.49 -1.03 -6.19
N TRP A 26 0.36 -0.77 -5.54
CA TRP A 26 0.00 -1.46 -4.30
C TRP A 26 -0.65 -2.80 -4.61
N ASP A 27 0.17 -3.79 -4.94
CA ASP A 27 -0.26 -5.15 -5.22
C ASP A 27 -0.31 -6.03 -3.96
N GLY A 28 -0.69 -7.30 -4.10
CA GLY A 28 -0.67 -8.24 -2.98
C GLY A 28 -1.84 -8.15 -1.98
N VAL A 29 -2.85 -7.31 -2.20
CA VAL A 29 -4.05 -7.27 -1.33
C VAL A 29 -4.89 -8.52 -1.50
N ARG A 30 -4.75 -9.46 -0.55
CA ARG A 30 -5.48 -10.74 -0.51
C ARG A 30 -6.74 -10.72 0.35
N ASN A 31 -7.05 -9.58 0.97
CA ASN A 31 -8.29 -9.42 1.72
C ASN A 31 -9.41 -8.92 0.79
N TYR A 32 -10.51 -9.68 0.69
CA TYR A 32 -11.62 -9.36 -0.20
C TYR A 32 -12.28 -8.00 0.11
N GLN A 33 -12.38 -7.61 1.38
CA GLN A 33 -12.97 -6.34 1.79
C GLN A 33 -12.06 -5.17 1.46
N ALA A 34 -10.75 -5.29 1.74
CA ALA A 34 -9.76 -4.27 1.38
C ALA A 34 -9.66 -4.07 -0.13
N ARG A 35 -9.81 -5.14 -0.93
CA ARG A 35 -9.84 -5.05 -2.39
C ARG A 35 -11.03 -4.24 -2.91
N ASN A 36 -12.17 -4.26 -2.22
CA ASN A 36 -13.34 -3.48 -2.64
C ASN A 36 -13.22 -1.98 -2.31
N PHE A 37 -12.20 -1.60 -1.53
CA PHE A 37 -11.89 -0.22 -1.17
C PHE A 37 -10.73 0.38 -1.98
N LEU A 38 -9.98 -0.45 -2.72
CA LEU A 38 -8.95 -0.04 -3.68
C LEU A 38 -9.58 0.41 -4.99
#